data_AF-A0A535SMJ2-F1
#
_entry.id   AF-A0A535SMJ2-F1
#
_cell.length_a   1.000
_cell.length_b   1.000
_cell.length_c   1.000
_cell.angle_alpha   90.00
_cell.angle_beta   90.00
_cell.angle_gamma   90.00
#
_symmetry.space_group_name_H-M   'P 1'
#
loop_
_entity.id
_entity.type
_entity.pdbx_description
1 polymer ?
#
loop_
_entity_poly.entity_id
_entity_poly.type
_entity_poly.pdbx_seq_one_letter_code
_entity_poly.pdbx_strand_id
1 'polypeptide(L)'
;MRWKCDRPLPLVESALELLRTKGIIASNMIHVERLVWIVLRMAEHRLLSTLTHALRLEQRTRLDGLLHADTGIRGATRLSWLRQAPGVASPKSIKRVIERLSFLRDLSLPALPVTLHQNRVLQLARKCGKYQAQPLLNL
;
A
#
# COMPACT_ATOMS: atom_id res chain seq x y z
N MET A 1 -11.88 8.61 -18.26
CA MET A 1 -10.63 9.36 -17.97
C MET A 1 -9.73 8.52 -17.05
N ARG A 2 -8.50 8.24 -17.49
CA ARG A 2 -7.50 7.38 -16.83
C ARG A 2 -6.68 8.21 -15.83
N TRP A 3 -6.90 8.04 -14.53
CA TRP A 3 -6.11 8.69 -13.48
C TRP A 3 -4.79 7.93 -13.30
N LYS A 4 -3.74 8.36 -14.01
CA LYS A 4 -2.42 7.74 -14.00
C LYS A 4 -1.34 8.79 -13.77
N CYS A 5 -1.31 9.51 -12.64
CA CYS A 5 -0.10 10.21 -12.19
C CYS A 5 -0.24 10.80 -10.78
N ASP A 6 0.67 10.43 -9.88
CA ASP A 6 1.06 11.24 -8.71
C ASP A 6 2.16 12.25 -9.07
N ARG A 7 2.33 12.55 -10.37
CA ARG A 7 3.21 13.64 -10.80
C ARG A 7 2.49 14.96 -10.52
N PRO A 8 3.08 15.87 -9.73
CA PRO A 8 2.40 17.08 -9.30
C PRO A 8 2.10 18.01 -10.49
N LEU A 9 2.97 18.05 -11.50
CA LEU A 9 2.84 18.96 -12.65
C LEU A 9 1.56 18.74 -13.48
N PRO A 10 1.24 17.52 -13.98
CA PRO A 10 -0.02 17.28 -14.69
C PRO A 10 -1.28 17.60 -13.85
N LEU A 11 -1.21 17.43 -12.53
CA LEU A 11 -2.33 17.73 -11.64
C LEU A 11 -2.51 19.24 -11.43
N VAL A 12 -1.41 19.98 -11.34
CA VAL A 12 -1.43 21.45 -11.30
C VAL A 12 -1.97 22.01 -12.62
N GLU A 13 -1.52 21.49 -13.77
CA GLU A 13 -2.04 21.87 -15.09
C GLU A 13 -3.55 21.63 -15.19
N SER A 14 -4.00 20.42 -14.79
CA SER A 14 -5.42 20.06 -14.77
C SER A 14 -6.23 20.95 -13.82
N ALA A 15 -5.68 21.31 -12.66
CA ALA A 15 -6.33 22.19 -11.70
C ALA A 15 -6.48 23.62 -12.27
N LEU A 16 -5.45 24.15 -12.93
CA LEU A 16 -5.50 25.45 -13.58
C LEU A 16 -6.53 25.46 -14.73
N GLU A 17 -6.58 24.41 -15.54
CA GLU A 17 -7.57 24.27 -16.61
C GLU A 17 -9.01 24.21 -16.05
N LEU A 18 -9.21 23.50 -14.93
CA LEU A 18 -10.50 23.43 -14.26
C LEU A 18 -10.94 24.79 -13.69
N LEU A 19 -10.02 25.55 -13.07
CA LEU A 19 -10.29 26.91 -12.60
C LEU A 19 -10.69 27.83 -13.76
N ARG A 20 -9.95 27.79 -14.88
CA ARG A 20 -10.27 28.55 -16.10
C ARG A 20 -11.66 28.21 -16.64
N THR A 21 -11.97 26.91 -16.77
CA THR A 21 -13.28 26.44 -17.25
C THR A 21 -14.42 26.89 -16.35
N LYS A 22 -14.16 27.05 -15.05
CA LYS A 22 -15.13 27.55 -14.06
C LYS A 22 -15.15 29.08 -13.95
N GLY A 23 -14.34 29.81 -14.72
CA GLY A 23 -14.25 31.27 -14.65
C GLY A 23 -13.62 31.79 -13.35
N ILE A 24 -12.87 30.96 -12.63
CA ILE A 24 -12.24 31.31 -11.35
C ILE A 24 -10.82 31.80 -11.62
N ILE A 25 -10.50 33.02 -11.18
CA ILE A 25 -9.14 33.57 -11.26
C ILE A 25 -8.25 32.80 -10.27
N ALA A 26 -7.21 32.14 -10.79
CA ALA A 26 -6.22 31.48 -9.93
C ALA A 26 -5.47 32.55 -9.12
N SER A 27 -5.60 32.50 -7.78
CA SER A 27 -5.11 33.56 -6.91
C SER A 27 -3.57 33.70 -6.93
N ASN A 28 -2.84 32.60 -6.72
CA ASN A 28 -1.37 32.51 -6.77
C ASN A 28 -1.00 31.01 -6.93
N MET A 29 0.07 30.70 -7.64
CA MET A 29 0.59 29.32 -7.82
C MET A 29 0.72 28.56 -6.51
N ILE A 30 1.16 29.21 -5.43
CA ILE A 30 1.27 28.59 -4.08
C ILE A 30 -0.07 28.00 -3.61
N HIS A 31 -1.19 28.68 -3.89
CA HIS A 31 -2.52 28.18 -3.51
C HIS A 31 -2.97 27.01 -4.37
N VAL A 32 -2.61 27.00 -5.65
CA VAL A 32 -2.91 25.90 -6.58
C VAL A 32 -2.12 24.65 -6.18
N GLU A 33 -0.83 24.79 -5.90
CA GLU A 33 0.02 23.69 -5.41
C GLU A 33 -0.50 23.14 -4.09
N ARG A 34 -0.86 24.01 -3.14
CA ARG A 34 -1.46 23.59 -1.87
C ARG A 34 -2.76 22.82 -2.07
N LEU A 35 -3.63 23.28 -2.97
CA LEU A 35 -4.88 22.59 -3.30
C LEU A 35 -4.60 21.20 -3.90
N VAL A 36 -3.68 21.09 -4.86
CA VAL A 36 -3.27 19.81 -5.44
C VAL A 36 -2.73 18.86 -4.37
N TRP A 37 -1.91 19.38 -3.45
CA TRP A 37 -1.38 18.59 -2.34
C TRP A 37 -2.48 18.07 -1.40
N ILE A 38 -3.46 18.91 -1.04
CA ILE A 38 -4.61 18.51 -0.23
C ILE A 38 -5.41 17.41 -0.93
N VAL A 39 -5.70 17.59 -2.23
CA VAL A 39 -6.44 16.60 -3.02
C VAL A 39 -5.69 15.28 -3.09
N LEU A 40 -4.37 15.31 -3.29
CA LEU A 40 -3.52 14.11 -3.27
C LEU A 40 -3.59 13.40 -1.91
N ARG A 41 -3.51 14.13 -0.80
CA ARG A 41 -3.64 13.57 0.55
C ARG A 41 -5.01 12.96 0.80
N MET A 42 -6.08 13.63 0.36
CA MET A 42 -7.44 13.09 0.46
C MET A 42 -7.59 11.82 -0.37
N ALA A 43 -7.01 11.77 -1.57
CA ALA A 43 -7.01 10.58 -2.42
C ALA A 43 -6.22 9.42 -1.80
N GLU A 44 -5.04 9.69 -1.24
CA GLU A 44 -4.23 8.69 -0.51
C GLU A 44 -5.00 8.15 0.70
N HIS A 45 -5.63 9.02 1.49
CA HIS A 45 -6.46 8.61 2.63
C HIS A 45 -7.65 7.75 2.19
N ARG A 46 -8.40 8.17 1.16
CA ARG A 46 -9.52 7.38 0.61
C ARG A 46 -9.07 6.02 0.11
N LEU A 47 -7.92 5.95 -0.56
CA LEU A 47 -7.32 4.70 -1.04
C LEU A 47 -7.02 3.75 0.12
N LEU A 48 -6.30 4.24 1.14
CA LEU A 48 -5.93 3.45 2.32
C LEU A 48 -7.16 3.03 3.13
N SER A 49 -8.13 3.93 3.31
CA SER A 49 -9.40 3.61 3.97
C SER A 49 -10.16 2.54 3.20
N THR A 50 -10.27 2.64 1.88
CA THR A 50 -10.98 1.65 1.06
C THR A 50 -10.29 0.28 1.10
N LEU A 51 -8.95 0.26 1.08
CA LEU A 51 -8.16 -0.98 1.20
C LEU A 51 -8.34 -1.67 2.54
N THR A 52 -8.39 -0.89 3.63
CA THR A 52 -8.38 -1.44 4.99
C THR A 52 -9.78 -1.64 5.56
N HIS A 53 -10.81 -0.98 5.04
CA HIS A 53 -12.17 -1.07 5.57
C HIS A 53 -12.74 -2.50 5.56
N ALA A 54 -12.35 -3.32 4.59
CA ALA A 54 -12.76 -4.73 4.51
C ALA A 54 -12.07 -5.66 5.52
N LEU A 55 -11.03 -5.18 6.24
CA LEU A 55 -10.30 -5.99 7.21
C LEU A 55 -11.04 -6.07 8.55
N ARG A 56 -11.38 -7.30 8.95
CA ARG A 56 -11.91 -7.61 10.28
C ARG A 56 -10.83 -7.40 11.35
N LEU A 57 -11.25 -7.21 12.59
CA LEU A 57 -10.33 -7.04 13.72
C LEU A 57 -9.32 -8.19 13.82
N GLU A 58 -9.78 -9.43 13.69
CA GLU A 58 -8.91 -10.62 13.74
C GLU A 58 -7.83 -10.60 12.64
N GLN A 59 -8.18 -10.21 11.42
CA GLN A 59 -7.21 -10.10 10.32
C GLN A 59 -6.19 -9.01 10.59
N ARG A 60 -6.61 -7.88 11.18
CA ARG A 60 -5.70 -6.80 11.60
C ARG A 60 -4.72 -7.30 12.65
N THR A 61 -5.20 -7.96 13.70
CA THR A 61 -4.34 -8.56 14.74
C THR A 61 -3.35 -9.58 14.16
N ARG A 62 -3.78 -10.41 13.20
CA ARG A 62 -2.88 -11.34 12.50
C ARG A 62 -1.82 -10.61 11.67
N LEU A 63 -2.18 -9.53 10.99
CA LEU A 63 -1.24 -8.68 10.24
C LEU A 63 -0.25 -7.96 11.18
N ASP A 64 -0.71 -7.46 12.31
CA ASP A 64 0.15 -6.83 13.34
C ASP A 64 1.10 -7.85 13.97
N GLY A 65 0.62 -9.08 14.18
CA GLY A 65 1.43 -10.21 14.60
C GLY A 65 2.60 -10.52 13.65
N LEU A 66 2.51 -10.12 12.37
CA LEU A 66 3.62 -10.32 11.42
C LEU A 66 4.88 -9.52 11.77
N LEU A 67 4.71 -8.43 12.52
CA LEU A 67 5.78 -7.52 12.90
C LEU A 67 6.57 -8.03 14.10
N HIS A 68 6.01 -8.95 14.89
CA HIS A 68 6.62 -9.46 16.10
C HIS A 68 7.57 -10.63 15.81
N ALA A 69 8.57 -10.80 16.68
CA ALA A 69 9.50 -11.92 16.61
C ALA A 69 8.78 -13.24 16.88
N ASP A 70 9.06 -14.26 16.08
CA ASP A 70 8.48 -15.59 16.22
C ASP A 70 9.54 -16.60 16.63
N THR A 71 9.34 -17.25 17.77
CA THR A 71 10.24 -18.29 18.32
C THR A 71 10.33 -19.51 17.42
N GLY A 72 9.28 -19.82 16.66
CA GLY A 72 9.25 -20.87 15.64
C GLY A 72 10.07 -20.54 14.39
N ILE A 73 10.53 -19.29 14.21
CA ILE A 73 11.40 -18.88 13.09
C ILE A 73 12.69 -18.26 13.62
N ARG A 74 13.29 -18.88 14.64
CA ARG A 74 14.60 -18.47 15.19
C ARG A 74 14.65 -16.99 15.59
N GLY A 75 13.54 -16.44 16.09
CA GLY A 75 13.44 -15.04 16.52
C GLY A 75 13.31 -14.03 15.38
N ALA A 76 13.23 -14.46 14.12
CA ALA A 76 12.91 -13.59 13.00
C ALA A 76 11.41 -13.23 13.01
N THR A 77 11.05 -12.08 12.45
CA THR A 77 9.64 -11.70 12.31
C THR A 77 8.99 -12.47 11.16
N ARG A 78 7.71 -12.79 11.27
CA ARG A 78 6.95 -13.46 10.19
C ARG A 78 6.97 -12.66 8.89
N LEU A 79 6.96 -11.33 8.97
CA LEU A 79 7.11 -10.45 7.80
C LEU A 79 8.45 -10.68 7.08
N SER A 80 9.56 -10.77 7.83
CA SER A 80 10.88 -11.02 7.25
C SER A 80 10.96 -12.41 6.60
N TRP A 81 10.38 -13.43 7.25
CA TRP A 81 10.33 -14.80 6.75
C TRP A 81 9.53 -14.93 5.44
N LEU A 82 8.38 -14.25 5.34
CA LEU A 82 7.57 -14.21 4.11
C LEU A 82 8.33 -13.58 2.93
N ARG A 83 9.22 -12.63 3.20
CA ARG A 83 9.97 -11.88 2.19
C ARG A 83 11.30 -12.53 1.77
N GLN A 84 11.72 -13.60 2.45
CA GLN A 84 12.92 -14.32 2.07
C GLN A 84 12.78 -14.90 0.66
N ALA A 85 13.74 -14.58 -0.21
CA ALA A 85 13.78 -15.12 -1.57
C ALA A 85 13.79 -16.66 -1.55
N PRO A 86 13.13 -17.32 -2.52
CA PRO A 86 13.30 -18.75 -2.70
C PRO A 86 14.77 -19.05 -3.01
N GLY A 87 15.34 -20.04 -2.32
CA GLY A 87 16.69 -20.52 -2.64
C GLY A 87 16.72 -21.37 -3.90
N VAL A 88 17.84 -22.06 -4.14
CA VAL A 88 18.00 -23.01 -5.25
C VAL A 88 16.86 -24.04 -5.26
N ALA A 89 16.37 -24.37 -6.45
CA ALA A 89 15.32 -25.38 -6.65
C ALA A 89 15.75 -26.71 -6.02
N SER A 90 15.08 -27.09 -4.94
CA SER A 90 15.33 -28.30 -4.17
C SER A 90 14.03 -28.70 -3.47
N PRO A 91 13.84 -29.99 -3.12
CA PRO A 91 12.65 -30.42 -2.38
C PRO A 91 12.41 -29.60 -1.10
N LYS A 92 13.50 -29.23 -0.41
CA LYS A 92 13.45 -28.38 0.79
C LYS A 92 13.01 -26.95 0.50
N SER A 93 13.43 -26.34 -0.61
CA SER A 93 13.01 -24.99 -0.96
C SER A 93 11.55 -24.95 -1.43
N ILE A 94 11.09 -25.98 -2.15
CA ILE A 94 9.69 -26.14 -2.54
C ILE A 94 8.81 -26.27 -1.29
N LYS A 95 9.19 -27.11 -0.33
CA LYS A 95 8.46 -27.24 0.95
C LYS A 95 8.29 -25.89 1.66
N ARG A 96 9.36 -25.09 1.74
CA ARG A 96 9.30 -23.74 2.35
C ARG A 96 8.38 -22.78 1.59
N VAL A 97 8.33 -22.86 0.26
CA VAL A 97 7.39 -22.05 -0.54
C VAL A 97 5.95 -22.47 -0.25
N ILE A 98 5.67 -23.77 -0.16
CA ILE A 98 4.35 -24.29 0.21
C ILE A 98 3.93 -23.82 1.60
N GLU A 99 4.83 -23.89 2.59
CA GLU A 99 4.58 -23.39 3.96
C GLU A 99 4.21 -21.90 3.97
N ARG A 100 4.93 -21.07 3.18
CA ARG A 100 4.62 -19.64 3.04
C ARG A 100 3.28 -19.41 2.34
N LEU A 101 2.98 -20.18 1.30
CA LEU A 101 1.69 -20.10 0.61
C LEU A 101 0.52 -20.50 1.51
N SER A 102 0.69 -21.56 2.31
CA SER A 102 -0.29 -21.96 3.32
C SER A 102 -0.53 -20.83 4.31
N PHE A 103 0.55 -20.30 4.91
CA PHE A 103 0.46 -19.20 5.85
C PHE A 103 -0.26 -17.98 5.26
N LEU A 104 0.06 -17.58 4.02
CA LEU A 104 -0.61 -16.47 3.35
C LEU A 104 -2.11 -16.72 3.12
N ARG A 105 -2.51 -17.96 2.83
CA ARG A 105 -3.93 -18.34 2.71
C ARG A 105 -4.62 -18.32 4.07
N ASP A 106 -3.93 -18.76 5.11
CA ASP A 106 -4.45 -18.81 6.48
C ASP A 106 -4.70 -17.40 7.04
N LEU A 107 -3.96 -16.37 6.59
CA LEU A 107 -4.29 -14.96 6.87
C LEU A 107 -5.71 -14.58 6.43
N SER A 108 -6.29 -15.31 5.49
CA SER A 108 -7.69 -15.17 5.05
C SER A 108 -8.05 -13.74 4.66
N LEU A 109 -7.14 -13.02 4.00
CA LEU A 109 -7.31 -11.60 3.66
C LEU A 109 -8.47 -11.42 2.66
N PRO A 110 -9.24 -10.32 2.77
CA PRO A 110 -10.31 -10.02 1.84
C PRO A 110 -9.75 -9.75 0.43
N ALA A 111 -10.57 -10.00 -0.59
CA ALA A 111 -10.24 -9.61 -1.95
C ALA A 111 -10.10 -8.09 -2.06
N LEU A 112 -9.25 -7.64 -3.00
CA LEU A 112 -9.11 -6.21 -3.28
C LEU A 112 -10.45 -5.64 -3.80
N PRO A 113 -10.91 -4.48 -3.29
CA PRO A 113 -12.11 -3.82 -3.81
C PRO A 113 -12.01 -3.52 -5.31
N VAL A 114 -13.05 -3.84 -6.06
CA VAL A 114 -13.12 -3.64 -7.53
C VAL A 114 -13.02 -2.16 -7.91
N THR A 115 -13.41 -1.26 -7.00
CA THR A 115 -13.32 0.19 -7.16
C THR A 115 -11.88 0.71 -7.16
N LEU A 116 -10.91 -0.09 -6.70
CA LEU A 116 -9.52 0.29 -6.64
C LEU A 116 -8.78 -0.07 -7.92
N HIS A 117 -8.16 0.93 -8.53
CA HIS A 117 -7.33 0.71 -9.71
C HIS A 117 -6.08 -0.11 -9.34
N GLN A 118 -5.86 -1.24 -10.02
CA GLN A 118 -4.75 -2.18 -9.77
C GLN A 118 -3.35 -1.49 -9.71
N ASN A 119 -3.05 -0.60 -10.67
CA ASN A 119 -1.80 0.17 -10.66
C ASN A 119 -1.55 0.96 -9.36
N ARG A 120 -2.60 1.48 -8.70
CA ARG A 120 -2.46 2.19 -7.42
C ARG A 120 -2.05 1.25 -6.30
N VAL A 121 -2.66 0.06 -6.26
CA VAL A 121 -2.31 -0.99 -5.30
C VAL A 121 -0.86 -1.45 -5.51
N LEU A 122 -0.43 -1.63 -6.76
CA LEU A 122 0.96 -1.99 -7.08
C LEU A 122 1.97 -0.89 -6.71
N GLN A 123 1.63 0.38 -6.93
CA GLN A 123 2.45 1.51 -6.49
C GLN A 123 2.61 1.53 -4.96
N LEU A 124 1.52 1.34 -4.22
CA LEU A 124 1.56 1.21 -2.77
C LEU A 124 2.40 0.00 -2.33
N ALA A 125 2.20 -1.17 -2.95
CA ALA A 125 2.98 -2.36 -2.64
C ALA A 125 4.49 -2.13 -2.83
N ARG A 126 4.89 -1.41 -3.89
CA ARG A 126 6.30 -1.02 -4.12
C ARG A 126 6.82 -0.05 -3.07
N LYS A 127 6.02 0.95 -2.67
CA LYS A 127 6.36 1.92 -1.61
C LYS A 127 6.54 1.18 -0.27
N CYS A 128 5.53 0.40 0.12
CA CYS A 128 5.51 -0.34 1.37
C CYS A 128 6.52 -1.49 1.40
N GLY A 129 6.90 -2.03 0.25
CA GLY A 129 7.96 -3.04 0.13
C GLY A 129 9.33 -2.56 0.64
N LYS A 130 9.52 -1.28 0.94
CA LYS A 130 10.77 -0.77 1.55
C LYS A 130 10.74 -0.82 3.08
N TYR A 131 9.56 -0.94 3.70
CA TYR A 131 9.45 -0.97 5.15
C TYR A 131 9.90 -2.30 5.73
N GLN A 132 10.50 -2.25 6.92
CA GLN A 132 10.88 -3.41 7.71
C GLN A 132 9.98 -3.51 8.95
N ALA A 133 10.00 -4.65 9.65
CA ALA A 133 9.15 -4.85 10.81
C ALA A 133 9.46 -3.85 11.95
N GLN A 134 10.73 -3.64 12.28
CA GLN A 134 11.13 -2.80 13.41
C GLN A 134 10.67 -1.33 13.28
N PRO A 135 10.85 -0.63 12.13
CA PRO A 135 10.31 0.71 11.97
C PRO A 135 8.78 0.78 12.06
N LEU A 136 8.07 -0.27 11.63
CA LEU A 136 6.60 -0.29 11.63
C LEU A 136 6.01 -0.48 13.04
N LEU A 137 6.75 -1.14 13.96
CA LEU A 137 6.34 -1.28 15.36
C LEU A 137 6.44 0.04 16.15
N ASN A 138 7.24 0.98 15.67
CA ASN A 138 7.53 2.25 16.34
C ASN A 138 6.76 3.44 15.75
N LEU A 139 5.75 3.18 14.90
CA LEU A 139 4.87 4.20 14.31
C LEU A 139 3.74 4.57 15.28
#